data_AF-D3B3D6-F1
#
_entry.id   AF-D3B3D6-F1
#
_cell.length_a   1.000
_cell.length_b   1.000
_cell.length_c   1.000
_cell.angle_alpha   90.00
_cell.angle_beta   90.00
_cell.angle_gamma   90.00
#
_symmetry.space_group_name_H-M   'P 1'
#
loop_
_entity.id
_entity.type
_entity.pdbx_description
1 polymer ?
#
loop_
_entity_poly.entity_id
_entity_poly.type
_entity_poly.pdbx_seq_one_letter_code
_entity_poly.pdbx_strand_id
1 'polypeptide(L)'
;MEMNKTIDLEFENIRSNSEYLRRTYFKNIDRYYGTRAHLRDYIEDGIILMERDGILSQGDYLVSDDGSRVTVTAIKRGISLDTSFNTDLTKKTTLSMINPFGHGGELGGEASVGIFKTLNGSLYYKDKLGNKLEISKKLENPIELYVEETCITFAPKNYGRHYFSLYAGDRRTFITGENKDEEMRNHTGLSHKLSLSHRYFYFKDWPSSTGAGLGLGLWGRVSNEIAGGLLSTKFLRSESFTHLYYPLSRGFVSITMIHISICIYITDY
;
A
#
# COMPACT_ATOMS: atom_id res chain seq x y z
N MET A 1 16.04 4.79 50.66
CA MET A 1 15.30 3.89 49.77
C MET A 1 14.39 4.77 48.94
N GLU A 2 14.85 5.26 47.78
CA GLU A 2 13.98 6.05 46.91
C GLU A 2 12.87 5.13 46.41
N MET A 3 11.63 5.43 46.78
CA MET A 3 10.48 4.80 46.13
C MET A 3 10.57 5.19 44.66
N ASN A 4 10.76 4.20 43.78
CA ASN A 4 10.55 4.38 42.35
C ASN A 4 9.13 4.88 42.17
N LYS A 5 8.97 6.18 41.95
CA LYS A 5 7.66 6.78 41.70
C LYS A 5 7.27 6.37 40.29
N THR A 6 6.26 5.51 40.19
CA THR A 6 5.74 5.00 38.93
C THR A 6 4.51 5.79 38.51
N ILE A 7 4.41 6.10 37.23
CA ILE A 7 3.20 6.67 36.62
C ILE A 7 2.25 5.52 36.30
N ASP A 8 0.99 5.67 36.73
CA ASP A 8 -0.11 4.79 36.40
C ASP A 8 -0.57 5.09 34.96
N LEU A 9 -0.34 4.16 34.03
CA LEU A 9 -0.61 4.36 32.60
C LEU A 9 -1.73 3.44 32.14
N GLU A 10 -2.87 4.03 31.79
CA GLU A 10 -4.06 3.35 31.33
C GLU A 10 -4.30 3.58 29.84
N PHE A 11 -4.83 2.55 29.16
CA PHE A 11 -5.12 2.58 27.73
C PHE A 11 -6.58 2.23 27.50
N GLU A 12 -7.32 3.16 26.90
CA GLU A 12 -8.74 3.00 26.65
C GLU A 12 -9.06 2.90 25.16
N ASN A 13 -9.95 1.97 24.79
CA ASN A 13 -10.39 1.74 23.42
C ASN A 13 -9.27 1.41 22.42
N ILE A 14 -8.09 1.02 22.90
CA ILE A 14 -6.96 0.60 22.06
C ILE A 14 -6.90 -0.93 22.03
N ARG A 15 -6.89 -1.51 20.83
CA ARG A 15 -6.85 -2.97 20.63
C ARG A 15 -5.46 -3.56 20.80
N SER A 16 -4.65 -3.07 21.74
CA SER A 16 -3.30 -3.58 22.01
C SER A 16 -3.12 -3.87 23.49
N ASN A 17 -2.24 -4.82 23.80
CA ASN A 17 -1.89 -5.12 25.19
C ASN A 17 -1.16 -3.91 25.84
N SER A 18 -1.59 -3.50 27.03
CA SER A 18 -1.02 -2.36 27.77
C SER A 18 0.47 -2.50 28.06
N GLU A 19 0.96 -3.71 28.33
CA GLU A 19 2.38 -3.97 28.54
C GLU A 19 3.18 -3.79 27.26
N TYR A 20 2.65 -4.26 26.13
CA TYR A 20 3.27 -4.02 24.81
C TYR A 20 3.35 -2.51 24.52
N LEU A 21 2.27 -1.76 24.75
CA LEU A 21 2.23 -0.32 24.53
C LEU A 21 3.23 0.41 25.43
N ARG A 22 3.27 0.09 26.72
CA ARG A 22 4.21 0.68 27.68
C ARG A 22 5.66 0.39 27.28
N ARG A 23 6.00 -0.85 26.92
CA ARG A 23 7.36 -1.23 26.53
C ARG A 23 7.81 -0.61 25.21
N THR A 24 6.89 -0.42 24.27
CA THR A 24 7.20 0.02 22.90
C THR A 24 7.19 1.53 22.76
N TYR A 25 6.17 2.21 23.30
CA TYR A 25 5.94 3.64 23.08
C TYR A 25 6.25 4.49 24.33
N PHE A 26 6.09 3.93 25.54
CA PHE A 26 6.18 4.69 26.80
C PHE A 26 7.25 4.15 27.76
N LYS A 27 8.33 3.58 27.24
CA LYS A 27 9.35 2.85 28.03
C LYS A 27 9.96 3.69 29.16
N ASN A 28 10.07 4.99 28.96
CA ASN A 28 10.74 5.91 29.89
C ASN A 28 9.77 6.87 30.58
N ILE A 29 8.46 6.59 30.55
CA ILE A 29 7.44 7.51 31.06
C ILE A 29 7.68 7.92 32.53
N ASP A 30 8.14 6.97 33.35
CA ASP A 30 8.39 7.18 34.79
C ASP A 30 9.48 8.24 35.08
N ARG A 31 10.34 8.56 34.10
CA ARG A 31 11.35 9.64 34.26
C ARG A 31 10.76 11.03 34.32
N TYR A 32 9.53 11.20 33.84
CA TYR A 32 8.83 12.48 33.77
C TYR A 32 7.84 12.67 34.93
N TYR A 33 7.93 11.83 35.97
CA TYR A 33 7.09 11.93 37.17
C TYR A 33 7.19 13.32 37.80
N GLY A 34 6.05 13.98 38.02
CA GLY A 34 5.97 15.32 38.63
C GLY A 34 6.33 16.49 37.71
N THR A 35 6.79 16.24 36.48
CA THR A 35 7.06 17.29 35.47
C THR A 35 5.97 17.30 34.40
N ARG A 36 4.83 17.95 34.68
CA ARG A 36 3.62 17.90 33.84
C ARG A 36 3.86 18.31 32.38
N ALA A 37 4.66 19.36 32.13
CA ALA A 37 4.93 19.83 30.77
C ALA A 37 5.67 18.77 29.94
N HIS A 38 6.83 18.29 30.42
CA HIS A 38 7.61 17.26 29.73
C HIS A 38 6.89 15.92 29.60
N LEU A 39 6.04 15.57 30.59
CA LEU A 39 5.22 14.37 30.52
C LEU A 39 4.21 14.47 29.37
N ARG A 40 3.57 15.63 29.18
CA ARG A 40 2.63 15.86 28.07
C ARG A 40 3.32 15.73 26.71
N ASP A 41 4.45 16.39 26.53
CA ASP A 41 5.22 16.33 25.28
C ASP A 41 5.61 14.88 24.94
N TYR A 42 6.08 14.12 25.95
CA TYR A 42 6.45 12.71 25.78
C TYR A 42 5.25 11.82 25.41
N ILE A 43 4.07 12.06 26.00
CA ILE A 43 2.86 11.31 25.69
C ILE A 43 2.41 11.61 24.26
N GLU A 44 2.42 12.88 23.85
CA GLU A 44 2.04 13.32 22.52
C GLU A 44 2.95 12.69 21.45
N ASP A 45 4.27 12.71 21.65
CA ASP A 45 5.22 12.01 20.78
C ASP A 45 4.92 10.50 20.69
N GLY A 46 4.61 9.87 21.82
CA GLY A 46 4.21 8.46 21.88
C GLY A 46 2.95 8.16 21.08
N ILE A 47 1.94 9.03 21.17
CA ILE A 47 0.68 8.93 20.41
C ILE A 47 0.93 9.12 18.92
N ILE A 48 1.74 10.10 18.51
CA ILE A 48 2.11 10.30 17.11
C ILE A 48 2.81 9.06 16.54
N LEU A 49 3.68 8.42 17.31
CA LEU A 49 4.31 7.16 16.91
C LEU A 49 3.30 6.02 16.80
N MET A 50 2.36 5.91 17.73
CA MET A 50 1.28 4.93 17.68
C MET A 50 0.37 5.13 16.46
N GLU A 51 0.02 6.37 16.12
CA GLU A 51 -0.73 6.73 14.91
C GLU A 51 0.02 6.31 13.65
N ARG A 52 1.31 6.67 13.57
CA ARG A 52 2.18 6.32 12.44
C ARG A 52 2.32 4.81 12.23
N ASP A 53 2.45 4.07 13.32
CA ASP A 53 2.60 2.60 13.30
C ASP A 53 1.26 1.87 13.10
N GLY A 54 0.14 2.60 13.02
CA GLY A 54 -1.20 2.05 12.85
C GLY A 54 -1.68 1.28 14.07
N ILE A 55 -1.35 1.74 15.29
CA ILE A 55 -1.89 1.21 16.54
C ILE A 55 -3.27 1.79 16.83
N LEU A 56 -3.48 3.06 16.47
CA LEU A 56 -4.73 3.79 16.57
C LEU A 56 -4.81 4.80 15.41
N SER A 57 -6.01 5.23 15.04
CA SER A 57 -6.18 6.21 13.95
C SER A 57 -6.05 7.65 14.42
N GLN A 58 -6.46 7.90 15.66
CA GLN A 58 -6.44 9.22 16.29
C GLN A 58 -6.47 9.03 17.81
N GLY A 59 -5.46 9.53 18.50
CA GLY A 59 -5.30 9.40 19.94
C GLY A 59 -5.61 10.71 20.67
N ASP A 60 -6.01 10.57 21.93
CA ASP A 60 -6.09 11.66 22.89
C ASP A 60 -5.51 11.18 24.23
N TYR A 61 -5.25 12.12 25.14
CA TYR A 61 -4.74 11.77 26.46
C TYR A 61 -5.23 12.72 27.56
N LEU A 62 -5.29 12.18 28.77
CA LEU A 62 -5.56 12.92 29.99
C LEU A 62 -4.42 12.67 30.99
N VAL A 63 -3.94 13.74 31.62
CA VAL A 63 -2.93 13.68 32.69
C VAL A 63 -3.53 14.26 33.96
N SER A 64 -3.51 13.47 35.04
CA SER A 64 -3.97 13.89 36.36
C SER A 64 -3.22 15.14 36.85
N ASP A 65 -3.83 15.89 37.77
CA ASP A 65 -3.26 17.17 38.22
C ASP A 65 -1.94 17.02 38.98
N ASP A 66 -1.74 15.88 39.65
CA ASP A 66 -0.50 15.50 40.33
C ASP A 66 0.52 14.81 39.40
N GLY A 67 0.15 14.53 38.13
CA GLY A 67 1.00 13.87 37.14
C GLY A 67 1.32 12.40 37.47
N SER A 68 0.56 11.78 38.37
CA SER A 68 0.75 10.39 38.78
C SER A 68 0.00 9.40 37.88
N ARG A 69 -1.04 9.84 37.16
CA ARG A 69 -1.84 9.03 36.25
C ARG A 69 -1.96 9.64 34.87
N VAL A 70 -1.85 8.79 33.86
CA VAL A 70 -2.02 9.11 32.45
C VAL A 70 -2.99 8.12 31.83
N THR A 71 -4.01 8.62 31.15
CA THR A 71 -4.94 7.80 30.37
C THR A 71 -4.79 8.18 28.90
N VAL A 72 -4.49 7.19 28.05
CA VAL A 72 -4.41 7.36 26.60
C VAL A 72 -5.62 6.68 25.96
N THR A 73 -6.38 7.42 25.15
CA THR A 73 -7.66 6.96 24.60
C THR A 73 -7.64 7.03 23.08
N ALA A 74 -8.10 5.97 22.40
CA ALA A 74 -8.36 6.02 20.97
C ALA A 74 -9.73 6.66 20.70
N ILE A 75 -9.75 7.80 20.00
CA ILE A 75 -10.99 8.53 19.66
C ILE A 75 -11.80 7.75 18.61
N LYS A 76 -11.11 7.11 17.66
CA LYS A 76 -11.73 6.37 16.55
C LYS A 76 -11.41 4.89 16.64
N ARG A 77 -12.40 4.05 16.36
CA ARG A 77 -12.30 2.57 16.35
C ARG A 77 -11.41 2.00 15.23
N GLY A 78 -10.89 2.86 14.35
CA GLY A 78 -9.98 2.48 13.27
C GLY A 78 -10.58 1.59 12.19
N ILE A 79 -11.89 1.65 11.98
CA ILE A 79 -12.58 1.02 10.84
C ILE A 79 -12.99 2.13 9.88
N SER A 80 -12.62 2.00 8.60
CA SER A 80 -12.96 2.93 7.52
C SER A 80 -13.64 2.21 6.37
N LEU A 81 -14.71 2.81 5.85
CA LEU A 81 -15.38 2.38 4.63
C LEU A 81 -15.42 3.57 3.68
N ASP A 82 -14.69 3.46 2.58
CA ASP A 82 -14.58 4.49 1.56
C ASP A 82 -15.17 3.98 0.25
N THR A 83 -15.90 4.84 -0.46
CA THR A 83 -16.38 4.54 -1.80
C THR A 83 -16.13 5.73 -2.71
N SER A 84 -15.44 5.49 -3.83
CA SER A 84 -15.12 6.50 -4.83
C SER A 84 -15.71 6.12 -6.19
N PHE A 85 -16.13 7.13 -6.94
CA PHE A 85 -16.53 7.02 -8.34
C PHE A 85 -15.56 7.85 -9.16
N ASN A 86 -14.83 7.19 -10.04
CA ASN A 86 -13.84 7.82 -10.89
C ASN A 86 -14.48 8.31 -12.20
N THR A 87 -13.79 9.22 -12.91
CA THR A 87 -14.27 9.79 -14.19
C THR A 87 -14.38 8.77 -15.32
N ASP A 88 -13.66 7.66 -15.21
CA ASP A 88 -13.78 6.48 -16.07
C ASP A 88 -14.97 5.57 -15.66
N LEU A 89 -15.90 6.10 -14.84
CA LEU A 89 -17.04 5.42 -14.21
C LEU A 89 -16.67 4.16 -13.43
N THR A 90 -15.39 3.98 -13.08
CA THR A 90 -14.98 2.92 -12.17
C THR A 90 -15.47 3.25 -10.77
N LYS A 91 -16.27 2.34 -10.19
CA LYS A 91 -16.65 2.40 -8.78
C LYS A 91 -15.66 1.58 -7.98
N LYS A 92 -15.06 2.17 -6.94
CA LYS A 92 -14.14 1.49 -6.02
C LYS A 92 -14.66 1.64 -4.60
N THR A 93 -14.73 0.54 -3.87
CA THR A 93 -15.10 0.48 -2.45
C THR A 93 -13.95 -0.14 -1.69
N THR A 94 -13.50 0.52 -0.62
CA THR A 94 -12.42 0.07 0.25
C THR A 94 -12.96 -0.03 1.67
N LEU A 95 -12.74 -1.17 2.31
CA LEU A 95 -13.01 -1.39 3.73
C LEU A 95 -11.68 -1.70 4.40
N SER A 96 -11.30 -0.97 5.45
CA SER A 96 -10.09 -1.31 6.21
C SER A 96 -10.27 -1.17 7.71
N MET A 97 -9.39 -1.88 8.42
CA MET A 97 -9.32 -1.95 9.87
C MET A 97 -7.86 -1.78 10.29
N ILE A 98 -7.62 -0.76 11.09
CA ILE A 98 -6.32 -0.48 11.71
C ILE A 98 -6.15 -1.37 12.93
N ASN A 99 -4.91 -1.80 13.17
CA ASN A 99 -4.50 -2.61 14.30
C ASN A 99 -5.35 -3.87 14.54
N PRO A 100 -5.60 -4.70 13.52
CA PRO A 100 -6.47 -5.87 13.67
C PRO A 100 -5.96 -6.88 14.71
N PHE A 101 -4.63 -6.95 14.90
CA PHE A 101 -3.94 -7.94 15.75
C PHE A 101 -3.27 -7.35 17.01
N GLY A 102 -3.42 -6.05 17.27
CA GLY A 102 -2.86 -5.41 18.47
C GLY A 102 -1.35 -5.13 18.46
N HIS A 103 -0.71 -5.22 17.30
CA HIS A 103 0.72 -4.94 17.11
C HIS A 103 0.99 -3.89 16.02
N GLY A 104 -0.04 -3.15 15.61
CA GLY A 104 0.02 -2.13 14.56
C GLY A 104 -0.29 -2.69 13.17
N GLY A 105 -0.29 -1.80 12.19
CA GLY A 105 -0.61 -2.13 10.80
C GLY A 105 -2.11 -2.03 10.47
N GLU A 106 -2.49 -2.58 9.32
CA GLU A 106 -3.80 -2.42 8.70
C GLU A 106 -4.19 -3.69 7.92
N LEU A 107 -5.44 -4.10 8.03
CA LEU A 107 -6.04 -5.12 7.17
C LEU A 107 -7.18 -4.47 6.40
N GLY A 108 -7.25 -4.69 5.10
CA GLY A 108 -8.35 -4.15 4.31
C GLY A 108 -8.70 -5.00 3.11
N GLY A 109 -9.85 -4.69 2.54
CA GLY A 109 -10.35 -5.24 1.30
C GLY A 109 -10.73 -4.12 0.34
N GLU A 110 -10.49 -4.34 -0.93
CA GLU A 110 -10.88 -3.46 -2.01
C GLU A 110 -11.75 -4.23 -3.00
N ALA A 111 -12.83 -3.61 -3.46
CA ALA A 111 -13.61 -4.12 -4.58
C ALA A 111 -13.82 -2.98 -5.58
N SER A 112 -13.58 -3.25 -6.86
CA SER A 112 -13.81 -2.27 -7.93
C SER A 112 -14.58 -2.89 -9.08
N VAL A 113 -15.51 -2.13 -9.64
CA VAL A 113 -16.29 -2.49 -10.83
C VAL A 113 -16.06 -1.41 -11.88
N GLY A 114 -15.55 -1.80 -13.05
CA GLY A 114 -15.34 -0.94 -14.21
C GLY A 114 -16.41 -1.12 -15.29
N ILE A 115 -16.51 -0.16 -16.23
CA ILE A 115 -17.49 -0.16 -17.33
C ILE A 115 -17.35 -1.39 -18.23
N PHE A 116 -16.13 -1.86 -18.49
CA PHE A 116 -15.85 -2.98 -19.38
C PHE A 116 -16.03 -4.36 -18.72
N LYS A 117 -16.98 -4.47 -17.77
CA LYS A 117 -17.24 -5.67 -16.97
C LYS A 117 -16.00 -6.19 -16.24
N THR A 118 -15.06 -5.30 -15.93
CA THR A 118 -13.89 -5.63 -15.11
C THR A 118 -14.31 -5.62 -13.64
N LEU A 119 -14.19 -6.75 -12.97
CA LEU A 119 -14.35 -6.89 -11.53
C LEU A 119 -12.97 -7.12 -10.93
N ASN A 120 -12.52 -6.24 -10.04
CA ASN A 120 -11.34 -6.49 -9.21
C ASN A 120 -11.78 -6.61 -7.76
N GLY A 121 -11.21 -7.58 -7.05
CA GLY A 121 -11.32 -7.71 -5.61
C GLY A 121 -9.95 -7.98 -5.03
N SER A 122 -9.58 -7.34 -3.94
CA SER A 122 -8.35 -7.65 -3.22
C SER A 122 -8.53 -7.61 -1.72
N LEU A 123 -7.69 -8.39 -1.04
CA LEU A 123 -7.51 -8.38 0.41
C LEU A 123 -6.05 -8.08 0.67
N TYR A 124 -5.76 -7.15 1.56
CA TYR A 124 -4.39 -6.80 1.89
C TYR A 124 -4.18 -6.73 3.39
N TYR A 125 -2.95 -7.08 3.79
CA TYR A 125 -2.40 -6.81 5.10
C TYR A 125 -1.17 -5.91 4.94
N LYS A 126 -1.08 -4.89 5.78
CA LYS A 126 0.05 -3.99 5.88
C LYS A 126 0.56 -4.05 7.31
N ASP A 127 1.84 -4.31 7.51
CA ASP A 127 2.43 -4.30 8.85
C ASP A 127 2.71 -2.87 9.35
N LYS A 128 3.09 -2.73 10.62
CA LYS A 128 3.48 -1.43 11.21
C LYS A 128 4.68 -0.78 10.52
N LEU A 129 5.52 -1.59 9.86
CA LEU A 129 6.65 -1.08 9.09
C LEU A 129 6.19 -0.57 7.73
N GLY A 130 4.99 -0.88 7.27
CA GLY A 130 4.45 -0.48 5.98
C GLY A 130 4.75 -1.46 4.84
N ASN A 131 5.23 -2.67 5.14
CA ASN A 131 5.26 -3.76 4.17
C ASN A 131 3.83 -4.23 3.90
N LYS A 132 3.46 -4.38 2.64
CA LYS A 132 2.11 -4.78 2.21
C LYS A 132 2.16 -6.16 1.54
N LEU A 133 1.30 -7.06 1.98
CA LEU A 133 0.95 -8.30 1.30
C LEU A 133 -0.49 -8.16 0.80
N GLU A 134 -0.73 -8.48 -0.45
CA GLU A 134 -2.05 -8.36 -1.09
C GLU A 134 -2.37 -9.60 -1.89
N ILE A 135 -3.58 -10.13 -1.72
CA ILE A 135 -4.14 -11.19 -2.53
C ILE A 135 -5.24 -10.55 -3.36
N SER A 136 -5.16 -10.64 -4.68
CA SER A 136 -6.16 -10.04 -5.56
C SER A 136 -6.69 -11.04 -6.58
N LYS A 137 -7.93 -10.79 -6.98
CA LYS A 137 -8.62 -11.49 -8.05
C LYS A 137 -9.19 -10.46 -9.00
N LYS A 138 -8.91 -10.67 -10.28
CA LYS A 138 -9.38 -9.84 -11.38
C LYS A 138 -10.14 -10.70 -12.37
N LEU A 139 -11.30 -10.23 -12.79
CA LEU A 139 -12.13 -10.86 -13.81
C LEU A 139 -12.43 -9.82 -14.89
N GLU A 140 -12.09 -10.13 -16.14
CA GLU A 140 -12.40 -9.31 -17.30
C GLU A 140 -13.25 -10.11 -18.29
N ASN A 141 -14.23 -9.45 -18.91
CA ASN A 141 -15.03 -10.04 -19.99
C ASN A 141 -15.11 -9.08 -21.19
N PRO A 142 -14.04 -8.97 -21.99
CA PRO A 142 -13.98 -8.10 -23.16
C PRO A 142 -14.71 -8.61 -24.42
N ILE A 143 -15.81 -9.38 -24.33
CA ILE A 143 -16.62 -10.01 -25.41
C ILE A 143 -16.37 -11.53 -25.47
N GLU A 144 -17.24 -12.32 -24.81
CA GLU A 144 -17.30 -13.81 -24.78
C GLU A 144 -16.03 -14.56 -24.33
N LEU A 145 -14.92 -13.85 -24.16
CA LEU A 145 -13.67 -14.29 -23.56
C LEU A 145 -13.61 -13.80 -22.11
N TYR A 146 -13.49 -14.72 -21.17
CA TYR A 146 -13.26 -14.42 -19.77
C TYR A 146 -11.79 -14.58 -19.45
N VAL A 147 -11.23 -13.55 -18.83
CA VAL A 147 -9.89 -13.58 -18.24
C VAL A 147 -10.04 -13.51 -16.74
N GLU A 148 -9.64 -14.57 -16.05
CA GLU A 148 -9.57 -14.63 -14.60
C GLU A 148 -8.11 -14.64 -14.18
N GLU A 149 -7.74 -13.74 -13.27
CA GLU A 149 -6.38 -13.63 -12.74
C GLU A 149 -6.45 -13.62 -11.22
N THR A 150 -5.71 -14.51 -10.58
CA THR A 150 -5.55 -14.54 -9.12
C THR A 150 -4.09 -14.39 -8.78
N CYS A 151 -3.73 -13.42 -7.95
CA CYS A 151 -2.34 -13.18 -7.61
C CYS A 151 -2.12 -12.86 -6.14
N ILE A 152 -0.90 -13.10 -5.71
CA ILE A 152 -0.32 -12.64 -4.46
C ILE A 152 0.77 -11.63 -4.81
N THR A 153 0.66 -10.44 -4.23
CA THR A 153 1.62 -9.35 -4.39
C THR A 153 2.26 -9.04 -3.05
N PHE A 154 3.58 -9.03 -3.00
CA PHE A 154 4.35 -8.52 -1.86
C PHE A 154 5.04 -7.20 -2.26
N ALA A 155 4.73 -6.13 -1.53
CA ALA A 155 5.28 -4.81 -1.70
C ALA A 155 5.94 -4.35 -0.37
N PRO A 156 7.26 -4.53 -0.19
CA PRO A 156 7.95 -4.07 1.00
C PRO A 156 7.84 -2.54 1.15
N LYS A 157 7.99 -2.06 2.40
CA LYS A 157 8.09 -0.63 2.69
C LYS A 157 9.23 -0.04 1.86
N ASN A 158 8.96 1.11 1.28
CA ASN A 158 9.91 1.85 0.48
C ASN A 158 11.21 2.10 1.25
N TYR A 159 12.35 1.77 0.64
CA TYR A 159 13.67 2.16 1.12
C TYR A 159 14.14 3.37 0.33
N GLY A 160 13.98 4.56 0.92
CA GLY A 160 14.33 5.83 0.29
C GLY A 160 13.56 6.05 -1.02
N ARG A 161 14.23 5.87 -2.15
CA ARG A 161 13.69 6.08 -3.49
C ARG A 161 13.42 4.80 -4.29
N HIS A 162 13.55 3.62 -3.66
CA HIS A 162 13.36 2.32 -4.30
C HIS A 162 12.07 1.65 -3.84
N TYR A 163 11.33 1.11 -4.80
CA TYR A 163 10.00 0.53 -4.66
C TYR A 163 10.03 -0.84 -5.34
N PHE A 164 9.88 -1.90 -4.57
CA PHE A 164 9.88 -3.26 -5.10
C PHE A 164 8.49 -3.85 -4.99
N SER A 165 8.12 -4.71 -5.94
CA SER A 165 6.92 -5.53 -5.87
C SER A 165 7.19 -6.87 -6.51
N LEU A 166 6.92 -7.94 -5.76
CA LEU A 166 6.89 -9.30 -6.28
C LEU A 166 5.44 -9.70 -6.50
N TYR A 167 5.14 -10.20 -7.68
CA TYR A 167 3.85 -10.72 -8.09
C TYR A 167 4.00 -12.20 -8.42
N ALA A 168 3.09 -13.02 -7.93
CA ALA A 168 2.94 -14.40 -8.33
C ALA A 168 1.45 -14.69 -8.51
N GLY A 169 1.04 -15.19 -9.67
CA GLY A 169 -0.36 -15.41 -9.94
C GLY A 169 -0.63 -16.33 -11.10
N ASP A 170 -1.88 -16.79 -11.15
CA ASP A 170 -2.41 -17.64 -12.19
C ASP A 170 -3.37 -16.82 -13.04
N ARG A 171 -3.25 -16.97 -14.34
CA ARG A 171 -4.17 -16.39 -15.32
C ARG A 171 -4.82 -17.50 -16.11
N ARG A 172 -6.14 -17.53 -16.07
CA ARG A 172 -7.00 -18.43 -16.81
C ARG A 172 -7.79 -17.65 -17.86
N THR A 173 -7.74 -18.11 -19.09
CA THR A 173 -8.60 -17.64 -20.17
C THR A 173 -9.56 -18.73 -20.57
N PHE A 174 -10.85 -18.41 -20.66
CA PHE A 174 -11.89 -19.34 -21.09
C PHE A 174 -12.99 -18.61 -21.85
N ILE A 175 -13.71 -19.33 -22.72
CA ILE A 175 -14.79 -18.77 -23.53
C ILE A 175 -16.11 -19.34 -23.08
N THR A 176 -17.13 -18.48 -23.02
CA THR A 176 -18.50 -18.91 -22.74
C THR A 176 -19.40 -18.44 -23.89
N GLY A 177 -19.93 -19.38 -24.67
CA GLY A 177 -20.77 -19.12 -25.83
C GLY A 177 -21.05 -20.41 -26.61
N GLU A 178 -22.17 -20.45 -27.35
CA GLU A 178 -22.55 -21.61 -28.18
C GLU A 178 -21.74 -21.68 -29.49
N ASN A 179 -21.34 -20.53 -30.05
CA ASN A 179 -20.45 -20.45 -31.21
C ASN A 179 -18.99 -20.50 -30.78
N LYS A 180 -18.45 -21.72 -30.70
CA LYS A 180 -17.04 -21.97 -30.39
C LYS A 180 -16.21 -21.96 -31.66
N ASP A 181 -15.95 -20.77 -32.21
CA ASP A 181 -14.97 -20.64 -33.29
C ASP A 181 -13.64 -21.27 -32.86
N GLU A 182 -13.00 -21.99 -33.78
CA GLU A 182 -11.76 -22.73 -33.51
C GLU A 182 -10.61 -21.81 -33.09
N GLU A 183 -10.58 -20.60 -33.67
CA GLU A 183 -9.65 -19.52 -33.32
C GLU A 183 -9.85 -19.05 -31.87
N MET A 184 -11.10 -18.87 -31.43
CA MET A 184 -11.44 -18.52 -30.05
C MET A 184 -10.96 -19.62 -29.09
N ARG A 185 -11.22 -20.91 -29.38
CA ARG A 185 -10.76 -22.03 -28.51
C ARG A 185 -9.26 -22.05 -28.27
N ASN A 186 -8.45 -21.65 -29.25
CA ASN A 186 -6.99 -21.56 -29.12
C ASN A 186 -6.53 -20.49 -28.12
N HIS A 187 -7.40 -19.54 -27.76
CA HIS A 187 -7.14 -18.53 -26.74
C HIS A 187 -7.57 -18.95 -25.32
N THR A 188 -8.09 -20.18 -25.14
CA THR A 188 -8.30 -20.76 -23.81
C THR A 188 -7.01 -21.37 -23.26
N GLY A 189 -6.73 -21.12 -21.99
CA GLY A 189 -5.48 -21.58 -21.42
C GLY A 189 -5.33 -21.26 -19.95
N LEU A 190 -4.33 -21.89 -19.34
CA LEU A 190 -3.85 -21.59 -18.01
C LEU A 190 -2.38 -21.19 -18.13
N SER A 191 -2.02 -20.09 -17.49
CA SER A 191 -0.64 -19.63 -17.40
C SER A 191 -0.32 -19.22 -15.97
N HIS A 192 0.85 -19.60 -15.49
CA HIS A 192 1.43 -19.11 -14.25
C HIS A 192 2.32 -17.92 -14.59
N LYS A 193 2.20 -16.84 -13.85
CA LYS A 193 2.94 -15.59 -14.06
C LYS A 193 3.69 -15.22 -12.78
N LEU A 194 4.98 -15.00 -12.91
CA LEU A 194 5.85 -14.48 -11.86
C LEU A 194 6.42 -13.16 -12.37
N SER A 195 6.27 -12.10 -11.59
CA SER A 195 6.80 -10.79 -11.97
C SER A 195 7.51 -10.11 -10.82
N LEU A 196 8.67 -9.53 -11.13
CA LEU A 196 9.42 -8.68 -10.23
C LEU A 196 9.50 -7.29 -10.85
N SER A 197 8.92 -6.31 -10.18
CA SER A 197 9.01 -4.91 -10.57
C SER A 197 9.81 -4.13 -9.54
N HIS A 198 10.77 -3.35 -10.03
CA HIS A 198 11.56 -2.39 -9.27
C HIS A 198 11.39 -1.01 -9.89
N ARG A 199 10.72 -0.11 -9.17
CA ARG A 199 10.61 1.30 -9.50
C ARG A 199 11.59 2.10 -8.64
N TYR A 200 12.37 2.97 -9.26
CA TYR A 200 13.33 3.83 -8.59
C TYR A 200 13.14 5.28 -9.00
N PHE A 201 13.21 6.18 -8.04
CA PHE A 201 13.15 7.62 -8.28
C PHE A 201 14.55 8.19 -8.13
N TYR A 202 15.08 8.88 -9.13
CA TYR A 202 16.37 9.57 -9.01
C TYR A 202 16.22 10.93 -8.34
N PHE A 203 15.08 11.60 -8.55
CA PHE A 203 14.74 12.87 -7.92
C PHE A 203 13.26 12.81 -7.52
N LYS A 204 13.00 12.74 -6.21
CA LYS A 204 11.64 12.60 -5.67
C LYS A 204 11.00 13.96 -5.36
N ASP A 205 11.82 14.99 -5.19
CA ASP A 205 11.39 16.27 -4.63
C ASP A 205 10.97 17.22 -5.76
N TRP A 206 9.66 17.46 -5.86
CA TRP A 206 9.04 18.42 -6.76
C TRP A 206 8.13 19.38 -5.98
N PRO A 207 8.31 20.70 -6.11
CA PRO A 207 9.34 21.47 -5.42
C PRO A 207 9.02 21.70 -3.93
N SER A 208 10.04 21.96 -3.12
CA SER A 208 9.86 22.65 -1.84
C SER A 208 9.26 24.03 -2.08
N SER A 209 8.36 24.48 -1.21
CA SER A 209 7.61 25.75 -1.27
C SER A 209 8.47 27.04 -1.23
N THR A 210 9.78 26.96 -1.49
CA THR A 210 10.76 28.02 -1.20
C THR A 210 11.73 28.36 -2.34
N GLY A 211 11.43 28.07 -3.60
CA GLY A 211 12.27 28.62 -4.68
C GLY A 211 11.85 28.26 -6.09
N ALA A 212 11.95 29.23 -6.99
CA ALA A 212 11.62 29.16 -8.42
C ALA A 212 12.61 28.31 -9.23
N GLY A 213 12.85 27.06 -8.81
CA GLY A 213 13.60 26.07 -9.57
C GLY A 213 12.64 25.08 -10.21
N LEU A 214 12.64 25.02 -11.54
CA LEU A 214 12.02 23.93 -12.29
C LEU A 214 12.69 22.63 -11.81
N GLY A 215 11.96 21.81 -11.05
CA GLY A 215 12.47 20.50 -10.66
C GLY A 215 12.75 19.66 -11.91
N LEU A 216 13.51 18.59 -11.76
CA LEU A 216 13.53 17.50 -12.75
C LEU A 216 13.05 16.26 -12.00
N GLY A 217 11.94 15.68 -12.44
CA GLY A 217 11.47 14.41 -11.91
C GLY A 217 11.97 13.29 -12.82
N LEU A 218 12.91 12.47 -12.36
CA LEU A 218 13.35 11.30 -13.10
C LEU A 218 13.05 10.06 -12.28
N TRP A 219 12.34 9.11 -12.87
CA TRP A 219 12.13 7.79 -12.28
C TRP A 219 12.22 6.72 -13.36
N GLY A 220 12.70 5.55 -12.98
CA GLY A 220 12.68 4.38 -13.86
C GLY A 220 11.98 3.20 -13.21
N ARG A 221 11.65 2.22 -14.05
CA ARG A 221 11.09 0.95 -13.64
C ARG A 221 11.69 -0.15 -14.48
N VAL A 222 12.19 -1.17 -13.81
CA VAL A 222 12.52 -2.45 -14.44
C VAL A 222 11.47 -3.45 -13.99
N SER A 223 10.84 -4.14 -14.93
CA SER A 223 9.85 -5.18 -14.68
C SER A 223 10.26 -6.43 -15.44
N ASN A 224 10.54 -7.50 -14.69
CA ASN A 224 10.74 -8.81 -15.27
C ASN A 224 9.48 -9.62 -15.06
N GLU A 225 9.06 -10.34 -16.08
CA GLU A 225 7.90 -11.22 -16.06
C GLU A 225 8.27 -12.53 -16.74
N ILE A 226 8.05 -13.62 -16.03
CA ILE A 226 8.14 -14.98 -16.56
C ILE A 226 6.73 -15.51 -16.53
N ALA A 227 6.24 -16.00 -17.66
CA ALA A 227 5.02 -16.78 -17.67
C ALA A 227 5.21 -18.10 -18.40
N GLY A 228 4.49 -19.12 -17.93
CA GLY A 228 4.52 -20.44 -18.53
C GLY A 228 3.50 -21.38 -17.89
N GLY A 229 3.32 -22.54 -18.51
CA GLY A 229 2.39 -23.58 -18.07
C GLY A 229 2.76 -24.91 -18.70
N LEU A 230 2.18 -26.00 -18.20
CA LEU A 230 2.47 -27.35 -18.69
C LEU A 230 2.15 -27.52 -20.21
N LEU A 231 1.24 -26.69 -20.71
CA LEU A 231 0.73 -26.70 -22.09
C LEU A 231 0.76 -25.32 -22.76
N SER A 232 1.44 -24.33 -22.18
CA SER A 232 1.50 -22.97 -22.73
C SER A 232 2.92 -22.60 -23.18
N THR A 233 3.01 -21.70 -24.16
CA THR A 233 4.26 -21.06 -24.54
C THR A 233 4.89 -20.40 -23.31
N LYS A 234 6.16 -20.71 -23.04
CA LYS A 234 6.92 -20.05 -22.00
C LYS A 234 7.46 -18.75 -22.57
N PHE A 235 7.31 -17.65 -21.85
CA PHE A 235 7.91 -16.40 -22.27
C PHE A 235 8.62 -15.71 -21.11
N LEU A 236 9.73 -15.04 -21.44
CA LEU A 236 10.40 -14.09 -20.58
C LEU A 236 10.20 -12.70 -21.20
N ARG A 237 9.52 -11.84 -20.46
CA ARG A 237 9.36 -10.43 -20.81
C ARG A 237 10.16 -9.60 -19.82
N SER A 238 11.13 -8.86 -20.34
CA SER A 238 11.86 -7.85 -19.56
C SER A 238 11.54 -6.48 -20.12
N GLU A 239 10.88 -5.65 -19.30
CA GLU A 239 10.60 -4.27 -19.60
C GLU A 239 11.50 -3.37 -18.78
N SER A 240 12.26 -2.51 -19.46
CA SER A 240 12.97 -1.42 -18.82
C SER A 240 12.39 -0.10 -19.30
N PHE A 241 12.07 0.73 -18.33
CA PHE A 241 11.31 1.94 -18.54
C PHE A 241 12.00 3.10 -17.79
N THR A 242 12.18 4.27 -18.43
CA THR A 242 12.69 5.49 -17.77
C THR A 242 11.84 6.71 -18.16
N HIS A 243 11.30 7.40 -17.14
CA HIS A 243 10.40 8.56 -17.25
C HIS A 243 11.17 9.79 -16.80
N LEU A 244 11.36 10.72 -17.73
CA LEU A 244 11.84 12.07 -17.45
C LEU A 244 10.67 13.05 -17.52
N TYR A 245 10.38 13.73 -16.42
CA TYR A 245 9.47 14.87 -16.39
C TYR A 245 10.29 16.15 -16.58
N TYR A 246 9.96 16.91 -17.63
CA TYR A 246 10.50 18.24 -17.90
C TYR A 246 9.35 19.23 -18.10
N PRO A 247 9.26 20.31 -17.31
CA PRO A 247 8.26 21.35 -17.51
C PRO A 247 8.66 22.24 -18.70
N LEU A 248 7.93 22.15 -19.81
CA LEU A 248 8.12 23.06 -20.94
C LEU A 248 7.45 24.41 -20.65
N SER A 249 8.17 25.34 -20.02
CA SER A 249 7.63 26.70 -19.78
C SER A 249 7.94 27.65 -20.94
N ARG A 250 6.93 27.87 -21.80
CA ARG A 250 6.34 29.17 -22.19
C ARG A 250 5.52 28.98 -23.48
N GLY A 251 4.19 29.02 -23.34
CA GLY A 251 3.28 29.26 -24.47
C GLY A 251 2.26 28.15 -24.78
N PHE A 252 2.43 26.94 -24.25
CA PHE A 252 1.44 25.86 -24.43
C PHE A 252 1.00 25.31 -23.08
N VAL A 253 -0.32 25.25 -22.87
CA VAL A 253 -0.99 24.62 -21.71
C VAL A 253 -0.93 23.08 -21.83
N SER A 254 0.10 22.53 -22.47
CA SER A 254 0.25 21.11 -22.75
C SER A 254 1.54 20.59 -22.14
N ILE A 255 1.41 19.66 -21.20
CA ILE A 255 2.52 18.87 -20.68
C ILE A 255 2.86 17.82 -21.74
N THR A 256 3.89 18.06 -22.55
CA THR A 256 4.39 17.06 -23.49
C THR A 256 5.24 16.04 -22.74
N MET A 257 4.76 14.81 -22.64
CA MET A 257 5.48 13.68 -22.06
C MET A 257 6.28 12.96 -23.14
N ILE A 258 7.60 12.85 -22.98
CA ILE A 258 8.43 11.98 -23.83
C ILE A 258 8.49 10.60 -23.18
N HIS A 259 7.94 9.61 -23.86
CA HIS A 259 7.90 8.21 -23.43
C HIS A 259 8.94 7.43 -24.23
N ILE A 260 10.01 6.97 -23.58
CA ILE A 260 10.95 6.00 -24.17
C ILE A 260 10.75 4.67 -23.43
N SER A 261 10.10 3.72 -24.10
CA SER A 261 9.93 2.34 -23.63
C SER A 261 10.83 1.43 -24.44
N ILE A 262 11.74 0.71 -23.78
CA ILE A 262 12.51 -0.36 -24.41
C ILE A 262 11.94 -1.68 -23.88
N CYS A 263 11.15 -2.36 -24.71
CA CYS A 263 10.63 -3.67 -24.39
C CYS A 263 11.46 -4.73 -25.12
N ILE A 264 12.13 -5.60 -24.37
CA ILE A 264 12.87 -6.73 -24.94
C ILE A 264 12.02 -7.98 -24.67
N TYR A 265 11.48 -8.53 -25.75
CA TYR A 265 10.80 -9.83 -25.72
C TYR A 265 11.83 -10.91 -26.04
N ILE A 266 12.07 -11.81 -25.10
CA ILE A 266 12.85 -13.02 -25.34
C ILE A 266 11.86 -14.18 -25.31
N THR A 267 11.47 -14.64 -26.49
CA THR A 267 10.67 -15.85 -26.67
C THR A 267 11.63 -16.96 -27.08
N ASP A 268 11.84 -17.95 -26.21
CA ASP A 268 12.44 -19.21 -26.64
C ASP A 268 11.38 -19.97 -27.45
N TYR A 269 11.70 -20.25 -28.72
CA TYR A 269 10.93 -21.14 -29.59
C TYR A 269 11.17 -22.60 -29.19
#